data_AF-A0A6N6S1F1-F1
#
_entry.id   AF-A0A6N6S1F1-F1
#
_cell.length_a   1.000
_cell.length_b   1.000
_cell.length_c   1.000
_cell.angle_alpha   90.00
_cell.angle_beta   90.00
_cell.angle_gamma   90.00
#
_symmetry.space_group_name_H-M   'P 1'
#
loop_
_entity.id
_entity.type
_entity.pdbx_description
1 polymer ?
#
loop_
_entity_poly.entity_id
_entity_poly.type
_entity_poly.pdbx_seq_one_letter_code
_entity_poly.pdbx_strand_id
1 'polypeptide(L)' 'MSKKKLKCPKCGAEMNNHAEKVSYETDSGGHRPDPDFGGIIEDVYACPGCGYIEMRPAE' A
#
# COMPACT_ATOMS: atom_id res chain seq x y z
N MET A 1 8.30 11.53 -7.27
CA MET A 1 8.53 11.68 -5.82
C MET A 1 9.03 10.35 -5.29
N SER A 2 10.04 10.30 -4.41
CA SER A 2 10.51 9.03 -3.84
C SER A 2 9.53 8.53 -2.79
N LYS A 3 8.85 7.41 -3.05
CA LYS A 3 7.96 6.76 -2.07
C LYS A 3 8.75 6.44 -0.81
N LYS A 4 8.25 6.84 0.36
CA LYS A 4 8.92 6.61 1.65
C LYS A 4 9.06 5.11 1.88
N LYS A 5 10.26 4.68 2.31
CA LYS A 5 10.52 3.31 2.74
C LYS A 5 9.78 3.06 4.05
N LEU A 6 9.01 1.97 4.11
CA LEU A 6 8.20 1.60 5.27
C LEU A 6 9.00 0.65 6.17
N LYS A 7 8.79 0.67 7.49
CA LYS A 7 9.35 -0.34 8.40
C LYS A 7 8.27 -1.35 8.75
N CYS A 8 8.60 -2.63 8.69
CA CYS A 8 7.68 -3.71 9.01
C CYS A 8 7.24 -3.61 10.47
N PRO A 9 5.92 -3.52 10.76
CA PRO A 9 5.42 -3.40 12.12
C PRO A 9 5.62 -4.69 12.94
N LYS A 10 5.94 -5.82 12.27
CA LYS A 10 6.15 -7.11 12.93
C LYS A 10 7.61 -7.38 13.29
N CYS A 11 8.56 -7.07 12.41
CA CYS A 11 9.97 -7.43 12.60
C CYS A 11 10.96 -6.27 12.42
N GLY A 12 10.50 -5.05 12.12
CA GLY A 12 11.34 -3.86 11.98
C GLY A 12 12.17 -3.79 10.69
N ALA A 13 12.13 -4.80 9.83
CA ALA A 13 12.83 -4.79 8.54
C ALA A 13 12.31 -3.67 7.64
N GLU A 14 13.17 -3.15 6.76
CA GLU A 14 12.75 -2.19 5.75
C GLU A 14 11.94 -2.87 4.65
N MET A 15 10.84 -2.24 4.27
CA MET A 15 9.92 -2.69 3.23
C MET A 15 9.93 -1.66 2.11
N ASN A 16 10.08 -2.13 0.87
CA ASN A 16 9.84 -1.33 -0.31
C ASN A 16 8.37 -1.46 -0.74
N ASN A 17 7.91 -0.48 -1.52
CA ASN A 17 6.68 -0.66 -2.29
C ASN A 17 6.97 -1.67 -3.40
N HIS A 18 6.32 -2.82 -3.33
CA HIS A 18 6.54 -3.93 -4.26
C HIS A 18 5.57 -3.89 -5.44
N ALA A 19 4.36 -3.40 -5.20
CA ALA A 19 3.30 -3.35 -6.20
C ALA A 19 2.25 -2.29 -5.84
N GLU A 20 1.46 -1.91 -6.83
CA GLU A 20 0.23 -1.14 -6.67
C GLU A 20 -0.94 -2.04 -7.07
N LYS A 21 -2.08 -1.91 -6.39
CA LYS A 21 -3.33 -2.57 -6.76
C LYS A 21 -4.49 -1.60 -6.71
N VAL A 22 -5.52 -1.86 -7.51
CA VAL A 22 -6.80 -1.14 -7.40
C VAL A 22 -7.70 -1.88 -6.42
N SER A 23 -8.18 -1.20 -5.38
CA SER A 23 -9.24 -1.66 -4.50
C SER A 23 -10.55 -0.99 -4.86
N TYR A 24 -11.61 -1.80 -5.00
CA TYR A 24 -12.98 -1.31 -5.24
C TYR A 24 -13.83 -1.39 -3.96
N GLU A 25 -13.21 -1.64 -2.81
CA GLU A 25 -13.91 -1.72 -1.53
C GLU A 25 -14.48 -0.35 -1.14
N THR A 26 -15.72 -0.34 -0.66
CA THR A 26 -16.52 0.87 -0.45
C THR A 26 -16.20 1.62 0.85
N ASP A 27 -15.44 1.03 1.77
CA ASP A 27 -15.04 1.66 3.03
C ASP A 27 -13.62 2.24 2.95
N SER A 28 -13.43 3.16 2.02
CA SER A 28 -12.12 3.76 1.75
C SER A 28 -11.73 4.88 2.72
N GLY A 29 -12.39 5.02 3.88
CA GLY A 29 -12.00 6.00 4.90
C GLY A 29 -11.86 7.46 4.42
N GLY A 30 -12.55 7.85 3.34
CA GLY A 30 -12.46 9.18 2.73
C GLY A 30 -11.46 9.36 1.58
N HIS A 31 -10.78 8.29 1.14
CA HIS A 31 -9.95 8.32 -0.06
C HIS A 31 -10.81 8.41 -1.32
N ARG A 32 -10.38 9.22 -2.29
CA ARG A 32 -11.08 9.39 -3.57
C ARG A 32 -10.64 8.31 -4.56
N PRO A 33 -11.58 7.70 -5.31
CA PRO A 33 -11.25 6.83 -6.42
C PRO A 33 -10.37 7.53 -7.44
N ASP A 34 -9.43 6.77 -8.00
CA ASP A 34 -8.65 7.19 -9.15
C ASP A 34 -9.58 7.40 -10.36
N PRO A 35 -9.41 8.48 -11.13
CA PRO A 35 -10.31 8.81 -12.23
C PRO A 35 -10.25 7.83 -13.41
N ASP A 36 -9.12 7.15 -13.61
CA ASP A 36 -8.91 6.23 -14.73
C ASP A 36 -9.36 4.81 -14.38
N PHE A 37 -9.15 4.39 -13.13
CA PHE A 37 -9.48 3.03 -12.68
C PHE A 37 -10.81 2.94 -11.91
N GLY A 38 -11.33 4.04 -11.37
CA GLY A 38 -12.60 4.05 -10.63
C GLY A 38 -12.55 3.39 -9.25
N GLY A 39 -11.36 3.02 -8.77
CA GLY A 39 -11.12 2.47 -7.43
C GLY A 39 -9.94 3.17 -6.73
N ILE A 40 -9.65 2.79 -5.49
CA ILE A 40 -8.54 3.34 -4.71
C ILE A 40 -7.26 2.60 -5.08
N ILE A 41 -6.23 3.34 -5.49
CA ILE A 41 -4.90 2.74 -5.64
C ILE A 41 -4.33 2.48 -4.25
N GLU A 42 -3.94 1.25 -3.99
CA GLU A 42 -3.23 0.84 -2.76
C GLU A 42 -1.80 0.43 -3.10
N ASP A 43 -0.86 0.99 -2.36
CA ASP A 43 0.52 0.54 -2.32
C ASP A 43 0.64 -0.74 -1.48
N VAL A 44 1.30 -1.75 -2.04
CA VAL A 44 1.54 -3.04 -1.40
C VAL A 44 3.01 -3.15 -0.99
N TYR A 45 3.24 -3.35 0.29
CA TYR A 45 4.56 -3.51 0.89
C TYR A 45 4.70 -4.95 1.40
N ALA A 46 5.62 -5.72 0.83
CA ALA A 46 5.93 -7.07 1.28
C ALA A 46 7.22 -7.09 2.12
N CYS A 47 7.16 -7.66 3.32
CA CYS A 47 8.32 -7.72 4.21
C CYS A 47 9.27 -8.85 3.82
N PRO A 48 10.55 -8.56 3.51
CA PRO A 48 11.52 -9.60 3.16
C PRO A 48 11.99 -10.42 4.37
N GLY A 49 11.78 -9.91 5.60
CA GLY A 49 12.23 -10.58 6.81
C GLY A 49 11.25 -11.63 7.33
N CYS A 50 9.96 -11.32 7.36
CA CYS A 50 8.93 -12.19 7.95
C CYS A 50 7.74 -12.49 7.04
N GLY A 51 7.71 -11.97 5.81
CA GLY A 51 6.62 -12.20 4.86
C GLY A 51 5.32 -11.43 5.13
N TYR A 52 5.28 -10.58 6.17
CA TYR A 52 4.11 -9.74 6.44
C TYR A 52 3.84 -8.77 5.27
N ILE A 53 2.56 -8.62 4.91
CA ILE A 53 2.10 -7.73 3.84
C ILE A 53 1.33 -6.58 4.47
N GLU A 54 1.71 -5.36 4.14
CA GLU A 54 1.02 -4.14 4.51
C GLU A 54 0.48 -3.49 3.24
N MET A 55 -0.80 -3.10 3.23
CA MET A 55 -1.44 -2.38 2.14
C MET A 55 -1.93 -1.05 2.65
N ARG A 56 -1.69 0.02 1.89
CA ARG A 56 -2.14 1.38 2.25
C ARG A 56 -2.60 2.12 1.00
N PRO A 57 -3.62 2.97 1.08
CA PRO A 57 -3.95 3.90 0.00
C PRO A 57 -2.70 4.65 -0.44
N ALA A 58 -2.46 4.72 -1.75
CA ALA A 58 -1.39 5.50 -2.33
C ALA A 58 -1.68 7.00 -2.11
N GLU A 59 -0.63 7.75 -1.75
CA GLU A 59 -0.69 9.21 -1.54
C GLU A 59 -0.57 9.99 -2.85
#